data_AF-A0A1K0IJ40-F1
#
_entry.id   AF-A0A1K0IJ40-F1
#
_cell.length_a   1.000
_cell.length_b   1.000
_cell.length_c   1.000
_cell.angle_alpha   90.00
_cell.angle_beta   90.00
_cell.angle_gamma   90.00
#
_symmetry.space_group_name_H-M   'P 1'
#
loop_
_entity.id
_entity.type
_entity.pdbx_description
1 polymer ?
#
loop_
_entity_poly.entity_id
_entity_poly.type
_entity_poly.pdbx_seq_one_letter_code
_entity_poly.pdbx_strand_id
1 'polypeptide(L)'
;MRQHAVSRSLSLPRMLGGAVRGLAIANGTITALLCYATYRGGIWTVAGFFLFGLCVHLFLRWLTTSDPWWNLVLNVYNHYGDVYESTPWHGKFSPRFRRPYGFDSDLPC
;
A
#
# COMPACT_ATOMS: atom_id res chain seq x y z
N MET A 1 19.68 -26.79 3.54
CA MET A 1 18.84 -25.64 3.93
C MET A 1 17.40 -26.01 3.61
N ARG A 2 16.51 -26.11 4.61
CA ARG A 2 15.10 -26.44 4.36
C ARG A 2 14.47 -25.28 3.62
N GLN A 3 14.03 -25.51 2.38
CA GLN A 3 13.22 -24.56 1.64
C GLN A 3 11.85 -24.50 2.33
N HIS A 4 11.69 -23.55 3.24
CA HIS A 4 10.36 -23.24 3.76
C HIS A 4 9.57 -22.67 2.58
N ALA A 5 8.51 -23.38 2.19
CA ALA A 5 7.56 -22.90 1.18
C ALA A 5 6.84 -21.68 1.76
N VAL A 6 7.42 -20.50 1.57
CA VAL A 6 6.80 -19.24 1.96
C VAL A 6 5.53 -19.11 1.13
N SER A 7 4.38 -19.00 1.82
CA SER A 7 3.10 -18.75 1.16
C SER A 7 3.24 -17.54 0.23
N ARG A 8 2.83 -17.69 -1.03
CA ARG A 8 2.85 -16.60 -2.03
C ARG A 8 2.07 -15.36 -1.57
N SER A 9 1.14 -15.51 -0.61
CA SER A 9 0.41 -14.39 0.01
C SER A 9 1.24 -13.57 1.01
N LEU A 10 2.36 -14.09 1.50
CA LEU A 10 3.31 -13.41 2.39
C LEU A 10 4.42 -12.69 1.62
N SER A 11 4.69 -13.07 0.37
CA SER A 11 5.78 -12.51 -0.44
C SER A 11 5.33 -11.48 -1.48
N LEU A 12 4.02 -11.28 -1.66
CA LEU A 12 3.47 -10.35 -2.65
C LEU A 12 2.79 -9.14 -2.00
N PRO A 13 2.75 -7.98 -2.67
CA PRO A 13 2.08 -6.79 -2.18
C PRO A 13 0.60 -7.10 -2.00
N ARG A 14 0.01 -6.67 -0.89
CA ARG A 14 -1.44 -6.76 -0.72
C ARG A 14 -2.12 -5.85 -1.72
N MET A 15 -3.09 -6.36 -2.46
CA MET A 15 -3.83 -5.61 -3.49
C MET A 15 -5.22 -5.20 -3.00
N LEU A 16 -5.74 -4.10 -3.54
CA LEU A 16 -7.11 -3.63 -3.38
C LEU A 16 -7.58 -3.01 -4.70
N GLY A 17 -8.62 -3.58 -5.30
CA GLY A 17 -9.11 -3.13 -6.62
C GLY A 17 -8.13 -3.36 -7.79
N GLY A 18 -7.09 -4.19 -7.60
CA GLY A 18 -6.04 -4.42 -8.60
C GLY A 18 -4.85 -3.46 -8.51
N ALA A 19 -4.85 -2.51 -7.56
CA ALA A 19 -3.69 -1.69 -7.21
C ALA A 19 -3.13 -2.12 -5.84
N VAL A 20 -1.88 -1.74 -5.54
CA VAL A 20 -1.31 -1.97 -4.20
C VAL A 20 -2.15 -1.28 -3.13
N ARG A 21 -2.50 -2.02 -2.07
CA ARG A 21 -3.43 -1.62 -1.02
C ARG A 21 -3.11 -0.25 -0.43
N GLY A 22 -1.83 0.03 -0.12
CA GLY A 22 -1.42 1.32 0.44
C GLY A 22 -1.74 2.49 -0.50
N LEU A 23 -1.36 2.38 -1.77
CA LEU A 23 -1.62 3.40 -2.78
C LEU A 23 -3.11 3.54 -3.11
N ALA A 24 -3.84 2.43 -3.13
CA ALA A 24 -5.29 2.41 -3.31
C ALA A 24 -6.01 3.16 -2.20
N ILE A 25 -5.62 2.92 -0.93
CA ILE A 25 -6.16 3.63 0.23
C ILE A 25 -5.78 5.11 0.15
N ALA A 26 -4.52 5.44 -0.10
CA ALA A 26 -4.07 6.83 -0.20
C ALA A 26 -4.87 7.60 -1.28
N ASN A 27 -4.98 7.04 -2.48
CA ASN A 27 -5.76 7.64 -3.56
C ASN A 27 -7.24 7.80 -3.17
N GLY A 28 -7.85 6.77 -2.58
CA GLY A 28 -9.24 6.83 -2.11
C GLY A 28 -9.46 7.90 -1.05
N THR A 29 -8.56 8.02 -0.08
CA THR A 29 -8.62 9.04 0.98
C THR A 29 -8.44 10.45 0.43
N ILE A 30 -7.46 10.69 -0.45
CA ILE A 30 -7.26 11.99 -1.09
C ILE A 30 -8.48 12.37 -1.93
N THR A 31 -9.00 11.43 -2.73
CA THR A 31 -10.21 11.67 -3.54
C THR A 31 -11.40 12.03 -2.66
N ALA A 32 -11.61 11.31 -1.55
CA ALA A 32 -12.69 11.59 -0.61
C ALA A 32 -12.53 12.97 0.05
N LEU A 33 -11.31 13.32 0.47
CA LEU A 33 -11.00 14.62 1.07
C LEU A 33 -11.22 15.77 0.07
N LEU A 34 -10.83 15.60 -1.19
CA LEU A 34 -11.06 16.60 -2.23
C LEU A 34 -12.56 16.80 -2.47
N CYS A 35 -13.31 15.72 -2.67
CA CYS A 35 -14.76 15.78 -2.84
C CYS A 35 -15.44 16.43 -1.63
N TYR A 36 -14.99 16.13 -0.41
CA TYR A 36 -15.50 16.74 0.81
C TYR A 36 -15.15 18.22 0.90
N ALA A 37 -13.90 18.62 0.61
CA ALA A 37 -13.47 20.01 0.70
C ALA A 37 -14.15 20.89 -0.35
N THR A 38 -14.43 20.36 -1.54
CA THR A 38 -14.99 21.13 -2.66
C THR A 38 -16.50 20.91 -2.85
N TYR A 39 -17.19 20.29 -1.89
CA TYR A 39 -18.62 19.94 -2.04
C TYR A 39 -19.54 21.13 -2.34
N ARG A 40 -19.17 22.34 -1.87
CA ARG A 40 -19.91 23.58 -2.12
C ARG A 40 -19.70 24.14 -3.53
N GLY A 41 -18.69 23.67 -4.25
CA GLY A 41 -18.38 24.08 -5.62
C GLY A 41 -19.34 23.51 -6.69
N GLY A 42 -20.42 22.85 -6.27
CA GLY A 42 -21.42 22.26 -7.17
C GLY A 42 -21.10 20.84 -7.63
N ILE A 43 -22.05 20.20 -8.29
CA ILE A 43 -21.95 18.77 -8.63
C ILE A 43 -20.84 18.46 -9.65
N TRP A 44 -20.55 19.41 -10.55
CA TRP A 44 -19.52 19.25 -11.59
C TRP A 44 -18.10 19.20 -11.03
N THR A 45 -17.81 19.98 -9.98
CA THR A 45 -16.49 19.96 -9.34
C THR A 45 -16.27 18.65 -8.58
N VAL A 46 -17.26 18.20 -7.82
CA VAL A 46 -17.23 16.91 -7.11
C VAL A 46 -17.10 15.74 -8.10
N ALA A 47 -17.89 15.74 -9.18
CA ALA A 47 -17.79 14.72 -10.22
C ALA A 47 -16.41 14.71 -10.91
N GLY A 48 -15.82 15.90 -11.13
CA GLY A 48 -14.48 16.05 -11.68
C GLY A 48 -13.40 15.41 -10.80
N PHE A 49 -13.40 15.70 -9.49
CA PHE A 49 -12.45 15.08 -8.56
C PHE A 49 -12.65 13.58 -8.40
N PHE A 50 -13.90 13.13 -8.38
CA PHE A 50 -14.20 11.69 -8.34
C PHE A 50 -13.68 10.98 -9.60
N LEU A 51 -13.93 11.54 -10.79
CA LEU A 51 -13.45 11.00 -12.05
C LEU A 51 -11.91 10.99 -12.10
N PHE A 52 -11.28 12.06 -11.64
CA PHE A 52 -9.82 12.13 -11.53
C PHE A 52 -9.28 11.03 -10.62
N GLY A 53 -9.84 10.86 -9.42
CA GLY A 53 -9.46 9.80 -8.49
C GLY A 53 -9.66 8.40 -9.08
N LEU A 54 -10.73 8.19 -9.86
CA LEU A 54 -10.97 6.94 -10.58
C LEU A 54 -9.90 6.69 -11.65
N CYS A 55 -9.57 7.69 -12.47
CA CYS A 55 -8.52 7.60 -13.48
C CYS A 55 -7.16 7.27 -12.85
N VAL A 56 -6.80 7.92 -11.74
CA VAL A 56 -5.58 7.61 -10.99
C VAL A 56 -5.60 6.17 -10.47
N HIS A 57 -6.73 5.69 -9.96
CA HIS A 57 -6.84 4.31 -9.50
C HIS A 57 -6.67 3.29 -10.63
N LEU A 58 -7.27 3.55 -11.79
CA LEU A 58 -7.12 2.71 -12.98
C LEU A 58 -5.67 2.72 -13.49
N PHE A 59 -5.01 3.87 -13.45
CA PHE A 59 -3.59 3.99 -13.80
C PHE A 59 -2.70 3.19 -12.82
N LEU A 60 -2.94 3.30 -11.52
CA LEU A 60 -2.23 2.50 -10.51
C LEU A 60 -2.46 1.00 -10.70
N ARG A 61 -3.68 0.59 -11.03
CA ARG A 61 -3.99 -0.80 -11.40
C ARG A 61 -3.19 -1.22 -12.62
N TRP A 62 -3.19 -0.41 -13.68
CA TRP A 62 -2.45 -0.69 -14.91
C TRP A 62 -0.95 -0.83 -14.65
N LEU A 63 -0.33 0.10 -13.91
CA LEU A 63 1.07 -0.01 -13.49
C LEU A 63 1.32 -1.33 -12.75
N THR A 64 0.44 -1.67 -11.82
CA THR A 64 0.54 -2.92 -11.03
C THR A 64 0.41 -4.18 -11.89
N THR A 65 -0.37 -4.16 -12.97
CA THR A 65 -0.57 -5.34 -13.83
C THR A 65 0.39 -5.44 -15.00
N SER A 66 0.82 -4.31 -15.56
CA SER A 66 1.50 -4.25 -16.85
C SER A 66 2.97 -3.90 -16.75
N ASP A 67 3.40 -3.21 -15.69
CA ASP A 67 4.81 -2.83 -15.53
C ASP A 67 5.54 -3.82 -14.58
N PRO A 68 6.46 -4.65 -15.11
CA PRO A 68 7.25 -5.56 -14.29
C PRO A 68 8.23 -4.83 -13.37
N TRP A 69 8.71 -3.64 -13.74
CA TRP A 69 9.62 -2.84 -12.94
C TRP A 69 8.92 -2.23 -11.73
N TRP A 70 7.71 -1.72 -11.93
CA TRP A 70 6.86 -1.21 -10.87
C TRP A 70 6.64 -2.24 -9.74
N ASN A 71 6.32 -3.48 -10.11
CA ASN A 71 6.19 -4.58 -9.14
C ASN A 71 7.50 -4.90 -8.44
N LEU A 72 8.63 -4.86 -9.15
CA LEU A 72 9.94 -5.12 -8.56
C LEU A 72 10.30 -4.05 -7.53
N VAL A 73 10.09 -2.77 -7.85
CA VAL A 73 10.27 -1.64 -6.93
C VAL A 73 9.36 -1.80 -5.71
N LEU A 74 8.08 -2.08 -5.90
CA LEU A 74 7.13 -2.27 -4.78
C LEU A 74 7.44 -3.49 -3.92
N ASN A 75 7.95 -4.58 -4.50
CA ASN A 75 8.38 -5.76 -3.77
C ASN A 75 9.66 -5.48 -2.98
N VAL A 76 10.63 -4.79 -3.59
CA VAL A 76 11.84 -4.33 -2.92
C VAL A 76 11.48 -3.41 -1.75
N TYR A 77 10.62 -2.41 -1.95
CA TYR A 77 10.16 -1.53 -0.88
C TYR A 77 9.29 -2.23 0.17
N ASN A 78 8.46 -3.22 -0.18
CA ASN A 78 7.75 -4.01 0.84
C ASN A 78 8.71 -4.92 1.62
N HIS A 79 9.70 -5.49 0.95
CA HIS A 79 10.71 -6.34 1.59
C HIS A 79 11.62 -5.53 2.53
N TYR A 80 11.92 -4.29 2.15
CA TYR A 80 12.65 -3.33 2.96
C TYR A 80 11.78 -2.48 3.87
N GLY A 81 10.44 -2.52 3.75
CA GLY A 81 9.53 -1.91 4.72
C GLY A 81 9.76 -2.49 6.11
N ASP A 82 10.13 -3.78 6.16
CA ASP A 82 10.56 -4.42 7.39
C ASP A 82 11.95 -3.96 7.90
N VAL A 83 12.83 -3.49 7.02
CA VAL A 83 14.19 -3.05 7.40
C VAL A 83 14.25 -1.54 7.67
N TYR A 84 13.37 -0.74 7.07
CA TYR A 84 13.44 0.73 7.06
C TYR A 84 12.24 1.44 7.71
N GLU A 85 11.17 0.76 8.14
CA GLU A 85 10.18 1.39 9.01
C GLU A 85 10.72 1.54 10.44
N SER A 86 11.64 2.49 10.61
CA SER A 86 12.09 3.04 11.90
C SER A 86 11.02 3.92 12.56
N THR A 87 9.73 3.59 12.38
CA THR A 87 8.71 4.27 13.17
C THR A 87 8.76 3.70 14.59
N PRO A 88 8.84 4.54 15.64
CA PRO A 88 8.98 4.08 17.04
C PRO A 88 7.87 3.12 17.52
N TRP A 89 6.78 3.07 16.75
CA TRP A 89 5.53 2.40 17.03
C TRP A 89 5.38 1.09 16.24
N HIS A 90 6.26 0.79 15.27
CA HIS A 90 6.16 -0.45 14.49
C HIS A 90 6.43 -1.66 15.39
N GLY A 91 5.49 -2.62 15.42
CA GLY A 91 5.64 -3.90 16.14
C GLY A 91 5.35 -3.90 17.66
N LYS A 92 5.20 -2.76 18.33
CA LYS A 92 4.95 -2.72 19.79
C LYS A 92 3.47 -2.67 20.21
N PHE A 93 2.59 -2.16 19.35
CA PHE A 93 1.18 -1.89 19.72
C PHE A 93 0.21 -3.04 19.45
N SER A 94 0.64 -4.13 18.81
CA SER A 94 -0.22 -5.29 18.63
C SER A 94 0.57 -6.58 18.48
N PRO A 95 0.24 -7.64 19.24
CA PRO A 95 0.84 -8.96 19.06
C PRO A 95 0.51 -9.56 17.66
N ARG A 96 -0.49 -9.04 16.96
CA ARG A 96 -0.85 -9.45 15.60
C ARG A 96 0.12 -8.91 14.53
N PHE A 97 0.82 -7.81 14.81
CA PHE A 97 1.83 -7.21 13.95
C PHE A 97 3.26 -7.49 14.45
N ARG A 98 3.41 -8.39 15.44
CA ARG A 98 4.72 -8.81 15.92
C ARG A 98 5.32 -9.76 14.88
N ARG A 99 6.54 -9.46 14.44
CA ARG A 99 7.25 -10.36 13.52
C ARG A 99 7.44 -11.73 14.17
N PRO A 100 7.44 -12.83 13.37
CA PRO A 100 7.89 -14.12 13.86
C PRO A 100 9.30 -13.99 14.44
N TYR A 101 9.55 -14.70 15.54
CA TYR A 101 10.86 -14.71 16.20
C TYR A 101 11.97 -15.01 15.16
N GLY A 102 12.98 -14.15 15.07
CA GLY A 102 14.14 -14.31 14.18
C GLY A 102 14.08 -13.57 12.84
N PHE A 103 13.00 -12.86 12.50
CA PHE A 103 12.94 -11.93 11.36
C PHE A 103 13.24 -10.49 11.80
N ASP A 104 14.50 -10.22 12.20
CA ASP A 104 14.95 -8.90 12.66
C ASP A 104 14.14 -8.31 13.84
N SER A 105 13.35 -9.15 14.54
CA SER A 105 12.55 -8.75 15.71
C SER A 105 13.38 -8.31 16.91
N ASP A 106 14.63 -8.78 16.95
CA ASP A 106 15.53 -8.70 18.09
C ASP A 106 16.73 -7.78 17.80
N LEU A 107 16.75 -7.10 16.64
CA LEU A 107 17.78 -6.11 16.36
C LEU A 107 17.54 -4.85 17.22
N PRO A 108 18.57 -4.34 17.91
CA PRO A 108 18.47 -3.11 18.66
C PRO A 108 18.17 -1.94 17.70
N CYS A 109 17.17 -1.14 18.06
CA CYS A 109 16.74 0.06 17.35
C CYS A 109 17.82 1.15 17.32
#